data_AF-A0A6J6GN96-F1
#
_entry.id   AF-A0A6J6GN96-F1
#
_cell.length_a   1.000
_cell.length_b   1.000
_cell.length_c   1.000
_cell.angle_alpha   90.00
_cell.angle_beta   90.00
_cell.angle_gamma   90.00
#
_symmetry.space_group_name_H-M   'P 1'
#
loop_
_entity.id
_entity.type
_entity.pdbx_description
1 polymer ?
#
loop_
_entity_poly.entity_id
_entity_poly.type
_entity_poly.pdbx_seq_one_letter_code
_entity_poly.pdbx_strand_id
1 'polypeptide(L)'
;MFSVVLAASKLWWYVSRSAGIVSWVLLALAVLWGLALSTRALGKRPAGPWLLDVHRFLGGLSVLFVLVHMLGLFLDDYEPFSLGELLVPYAKDWKAGPVAWGIVAFYVMLAVEGTSLLKAHLPKRFWHGVHLASYALYAFATIHLLTVGTDRQNPLLRWSVIGSIGVVVFFTAYRAIGPGRAASIRVAGKPSVKSGEPKP
;
A
#
# COMPACT_ATOMS: atom_id res chain seq x y z
N MET A 1 8.13 -41.65 3.78
CA MET A 1 8.29 -40.81 2.58
C MET A 1 6.96 -40.16 2.16
N PHE A 2 5.87 -40.92 1.98
CA PHE A 2 4.56 -40.39 1.55
C PHE A 2 3.99 -39.28 2.46
N SER A 3 4.09 -39.41 3.79
CA SER A 3 3.62 -38.40 4.74
C SER A 3 4.47 -37.11 4.77
N VAL A 4 5.76 -37.19 4.39
CA VAL A 4 6.64 -36.03 4.27
C VAL A 4 6.32 -35.25 2.98
N VAL A 5 6.01 -35.97 1.89
CA VAL A 5 5.56 -35.37 0.62
C VAL A 5 4.18 -34.71 0.79
N LEU A 6 3.25 -35.32 1.54
CA LEU A 6 1.94 -34.70 1.85
C LEU A 6 2.02 -33.50 2.82
N ALA A 7 3.04 -33.45 3.68
CA ALA A 7 3.29 -32.29 4.53
C ALA A 7 3.94 -31.15 3.73
N ALA A 8 4.86 -31.46 2.83
CA ALA A 8 5.46 -30.51 1.91
C ALA A 8 4.44 -29.94 0.91
N SER A 9 3.50 -30.75 0.43
CA SER A 9 2.47 -30.31 -0.53
C SER A 9 1.48 -29.30 0.04
N LYS A 10 1.31 -29.24 1.36
CA LYS A 10 0.52 -28.18 2.01
C LYS A 10 1.36 -27.01 2.51
N LEU A 11 2.67 -27.18 2.66
CA LEU A 11 3.56 -26.13 3.17
C LEU A 11 3.51 -24.89 2.28
N TRP A 12 3.73 -25.06 0.97
CA TRP A 12 3.75 -23.95 0.02
C TRP A 12 2.39 -23.27 -0.13
N TRP A 13 1.30 -24.04 -0.04
CA TRP A 13 -0.05 -23.51 0.09
C TRP A 13 -0.22 -22.61 1.33
N TYR A 14 0.22 -23.05 2.51
CA TYR A 14 0.12 -22.24 3.74
C TYR A 14 1.06 -21.02 3.70
N VAL A 15 2.26 -21.18 3.14
CA VAL A 15 3.25 -20.12 2.99
C VAL A 15 2.73 -19.03 2.05
N SER A 16 2.28 -19.39 0.85
CA SER A 16 1.74 -18.44 -0.12
C SER A 16 0.57 -17.66 0.49
N ARG A 17 -0.38 -18.33 1.14
CA ARG A 17 -1.53 -17.65 1.75
C ARG A 17 -1.17 -16.74 2.90
N SER A 18 -0.40 -17.24 3.86
CA SER A 18 -0.01 -16.45 5.02
C SER A 18 0.82 -15.24 4.59
N ALA A 19 1.74 -15.43 3.64
CA ALA A 19 2.56 -14.35 3.12
C ALA A 19 1.74 -13.30 2.36
N GLY A 20 0.72 -13.71 1.59
CA GLY A 20 -0.20 -12.80 0.91
C GLY A 20 -1.05 -11.96 1.86
N ILE A 21 -1.54 -12.54 2.96
CA ILE A 21 -2.28 -11.78 3.98
C ILE A 21 -1.35 -10.83 4.73
N VAL A 22 -0.17 -11.30 5.14
CA VAL A 22 0.82 -10.48 5.87
C VAL A 22 1.32 -9.33 4.99
N SER A 23 1.59 -9.56 3.70
CA SER A 23 2.02 -8.50 2.79
C SER A 23 0.96 -7.40 2.63
N TRP A 24 -0.32 -7.78 2.56
CA TRP A 24 -1.43 -6.84 2.53
C TRP A 24 -1.55 -6.04 3.85
N VAL A 25 -1.41 -6.69 5.01
CA VAL A 25 -1.42 -6.01 6.31
C VAL A 25 -0.28 -4.99 6.40
N LEU A 26 0.94 -5.39 6.01
CA LEU A 26 2.11 -4.52 6.00
C LEU A 26 1.93 -3.34 5.03
N LEU A 27 1.37 -3.59 3.85
CA LEU A 27 1.03 -2.54 2.89
C LEU A 27 0.02 -1.55 3.46
N ALA A 28 -1.06 -2.05 4.09
CA ALA A 28 -2.08 -1.23 4.73
C ALA A 28 -1.46 -0.35 5.83
N LEU A 29 -0.63 -0.93 6.68
CA LEU A 29 0.11 -0.21 7.71
C LEU A 29 1.06 0.84 7.11
N ALA A 30 1.79 0.51 6.04
CA ALA A 30 2.68 1.45 5.36
C ALA A 30 1.91 2.68 4.83
N VAL A 31 0.75 2.46 4.20
CA VAL A 31 -0.13 3.53 3.70
C VAL A 31 -0.67 4.40 4.84
N LEU A 32 -1.20 3.76 5.89
CA LEU A 32 -1.71 4.46 7.07
C LEU A 32 -0.63 5.28 7.77
N TRP A 33 0.58 4.72 7.87
CA TRP A 33 1.73 5.40 8.45
C TRP A 33 2.18 6.59 7.61
N GLY A 34 2.19 6.43 6.28
CA GLY A 34 2.44 7.54 5.34
C GLY A 34 1.40 8.66 5.46
N LEU A 35 0.12 8.30 5.64
CA LEU A 35 -0.97 9.25 5.91
C LEU A 35 -0.75 9.99 7.24
N ALA A 36 -0.42 9.28 8.31
CA ALA A 36 -0.14 9.86 9.62
C ALA A 36 1.04 10.84 9.59
N LEU A 37 2.11 10.48 8.87
CA LEU A 37 3.26 11.34 8.59
C LEU A 37 2.85 12.62 7.82
N SER A 38 2.05 12.47 6.76
CA SER A 38 1.68 13.59 5.89
C SER A 38 0.69 14.59 6.53
N THR A 39 -0.15 14.10 7.45
CA THR A 39 -1.21 14.89 8.12
C THR A 39 -0.79 15.45 9.47
N ARG A 40 0.41 15.06 9.97
CA ARG A 40 0.87 15.36 11.34
C ARG A 40 -0.12 14.88 12.42
N ALA A 41 -0.85 13.80 12.14
CA ALA A 41 -1.81 13.20 13.07
C ALA A 41 -1.15 12.76 14.39
N LEU A 42 0.16 12.49 14.36
CA LEU A 42 0.97 12.07 15.51
C LEU A 42 1.47 13.25 16.38
N GLY A 43 1.05 14.49 16.09
CA GLY A 43 1.33 15.67 16.91
C GLY A 43 2.04 16.81 16.17
N LYS A 44 2.06 18.00 16.81
CA LYS A 44 2.64 19.23 16.23
C LYS A 44 4.17 19.29 16.26
N ARG A 45 4.83 18.49 17.12
CA ARG A 45 6.28 18.38 17.15
C ARG A 45 6.73 17.52 15.98
N PRO A 46 7.81 17.89 15.25
CA PRO A 46 8.33 17.04 14.19
C PRO A 46 8.73 15.72 14.82
N ALA A 47 7.95 14.70 14.54
CA ALA A 47 8.29 13.36 14.97
C ALA A 47 9.63 12.99 14.33
N GLY A 48 10.51 12.38 15.13
CA GLY A 48 11.90 12.18 14.76
C GLY A 48 12.08 11.32 13.49
N PRO A 49 13.33 11.21 12.99
CA PRO A 49 13.66 10.42 11.79
C PRO A 49 13.10 8.99 11.80
N TRP A 50 12.98 8.39 12.99
CA TRP A 50 12.47 7.04 13.19
C TRP A 50 11.07 6.78 12.61
N LEU A 51 10.18 7.77 12.52
CA LEU A 51 8.88 7.54 11.89
C LEU A 51 9.02 7.23 10.39
N LEU A 52 9.93 7.92 9.71
CA LEU A 52 10.21 7.65 8.31
C LEU A 52 10.85 6.26 8.17
N ASP A 53 11.70 5.87 9.12
CA ASP A 53 12.32 4.54 9.13
C ASP A 53 11.27 3.44 9.32
N VAL A 54 10.26 3.63 10.16
CA VAL A 54 9.13 2.70 10.28
C VAL A 54 8.35 2.60 8.96
N HIS A 55 8.07 3.72 8.28
CA HIS A 55 7.40 3.69 6.98
C HIS A 55 8.17 2.86 5.96
N ARG A 56 9.48 3.09 5.87
CA ARG A 56 10.40 2.38 4.97
C ARG A 56 10.50 0.90 5.31
N PHE A 57 10.57 0.58 6.61
CA PHE A 57 10.62 -0.80 7.07
C PHE A 57 9.34 -1.57 6.73
N LEU A 58 8.15 -0.95 6.95
CA LEU A 58 6.87 -1.54 6.56
C LEU A 58 6.76 -1.74 5.04
N GLY A 59 7.21 -0.76 4.24
CA GLY A 59 7.26 -0.87 2.78
C GLY A 59 8.15 -2.01 2.31
N GLY A 60 9.39 -2.06 2.82
CA GLY A 60 10.35 -3.12 2.49
C GLY A 60 9.87 -4.51 2.91
N LEU A 61 9.27 -4.65 4.09
CA LEU A 61 8.66 -5.92 4.51
C LEU A 61 7.47 -6.30 3.62
N SER A 62 6.64 -5.36 3.17
CA SER A 62 5.55 -5.66 2.26
C SER A 62 6.06 -6.26 0.95
N VAL A 63 7.12 -5.67 0.35
CA VAL A 63 7.78 -6.20 -0.84
C VAL A 63 8.34 -7.59 -0.59
N LEU A 64 9.07 -7.78 0.51
CA LEU A 64 9.63 -9.08 0.88
C LEU A 64 8.55 -10.16 0.97
N PHE A 65 7.43 -9.88 1.64
CA PHE A 65 6.34 -10.84 1.79
C PHE A 65 5.55 -11.07 0.50
N VAL A 66 5.49 -10.09 -0.43
CA VAL A 66 4.99 -10.35 -1.79
C VAL A 66 5.90 -11.32 -2.54
N LEU A 67 7.23 -11.18 -2.42
CA LEU A 67 8.17 -12.13 -3.05
C LEU A 67 8.03 -13.54 -2.45
N VAL A 68 7.89 -13.65 -1.12
CA VAL A 68 7.63 -14.93 -0.45
C VAL A 68 6.29 -15.51 -0.89
N HIS A 69 5.25 -14.68 -1.06
CA HIS A 69 3.96 -15.10 -1.59
C HIS A 69 4.09 -15.68 -3.00
N MET A 70 4.76 -14.98 -3.92
CA MET A 70 4.98 -15.43 -5.30
C MET A 70 5.84 -16.70 -5.37
N LEU A 71 6.90 -16.79 -4.55
CA LEU A 71 7.71 -18.00 -4.45
C LEU A 71 6.88 -19.19 -3.93
N GLY A 72 6.03 -18.95 -2.94
CA GLY A 72 5.11 -19.95 -2.44
C GLY A 72 4.12 -20.43 -3.50
N LEU A 73 3.59 -19.53 -4.34
CA LEU A 73 2.73 -19.91 -5.47
C LEU A 73 3.48 -20.72 -6.54
N PHE A 74 4.74 -20.36 -6.82
CA PHE A 74 5.57 -21.07 -7.80
C PHE A 74 5.93 -22.48 -7.37
N LEU A 75 6.09 -22.70 -6.07
CA LEU A 75 6.46 -23.99 -5.47
C LEU A 75 5.25 -24.82 -5.01
N ASP A 76 4.03 -24.29 -5.13
CA ASP A 76 2.81 -24.99 -4.72
C ASP A 76 2.38 -26.01 -5.78
N ASP A 77 2.22 -27.27 -5.35
CA ASP A 77 1.76 -28.35 -6.21
C ASP A 77 0.22 -28.46 -6.26
N TYR A 78 -0.50 -27.74 -5.38
CA TYR A 78 -1.96 -27.81 -5.32
C TYR A 78 -2.63 -27.02 -6.44
N GLU A 79 -2.16 -25.80 -6.70
CA GLU A 79 -2.56 -24.98 -7.85
C GLU A 79 -1.29 -24.44 -8.54
N PRO A 80 -0.67 -25.18 -9.46
CA PRO A 80 0.62 -24.82 -10.02
C PRO A 80 0.55 -23.51 -10.82
N PHE A 81 1.51 -22.62 -10.58
CA PHE A 81 1.73 -21.40 -11.34
C PHE A 81 3.08 -21.44 -12.07
N SER A 82 3.05 -21.20 -13.38
CA SER A 82 4.25 -20.90 -14.16
C SER A 82 4.71 -19.46 -13.94
N LEU A 83 5.97 -19.15 -14.29
CA LEU A 83 6.49 -17.78 -14.24
C LEU A 83 5.67 -16.81 -15.12
N GLY A 84 5.16 -17.28 -16.27
CA GLY A 84 4.29 -16.49 -17.13
C GLY A 84 2.98 -16.14 -16.42
N GLU A 85 2.36 -17.11 -15.76
CA GLU A 85 1.10 -16.91 -15.01
C GLU A 85 1.25 -16.02 -13.77
N LEU A 86 2.47 -15.93 -13.20
CA LEU A 86 2.78 -15.03 -12.09
C LEU A 86 2.99 -13.57 -12.52
N LEU A 87 3.37 -13.35 -13.77
CA LEU A 87 3.81 -12.04 -14.24
C LEU A 87 2.91 -11.45 -15.32
N VAL A 88 2.18 -12.25 -16.09
CA VAL A 88 1.35 -11.76 -17.19
C VAL A 88 -0.12 -11.77 -16.77
N PRO A 89 -0.79 -10.60 -16.71
CA PRO A 89 -2.22 -10.54 -16.43
C PRO A 89 -3.00 -11.43 -17.40
N TYR A 90 -3.98 -12.18 -16.87
CA TYR A 90 -4.83 -13.11 -17.62
C TYR A 90 -4.13 -14.32 -18.25
N ALA A 91 -2.86 -14.59 -17.96
CA ALA A 91 -2.19 -15.81 -18.45
C ALA A 91 -2.68 -17.10 -17.75
N LYS A 92 -3.18 -16.99 -16.51
CA LYS A 92 -3.82 -18.09 -15.79
C LYS A 92 -5.33 -18.07 -16.06
N ASP A 93 -5.88 -19.16 -16.59
CA ASP A 93 -7.32 -19.28 -16.83
C ASP A 93 -8.12 -19.32 -15.52
N TRP A 94 -7.56 -19.95 -14.49
CA TRP A 94 -8.16 -20.00 -13.16
C TRP A 94 -8.20 -18.61 -12.53
N LYS A 95 -9.43 -18.10 -12.31
CA LYS A 95 -9.68 -16.78 -11.70
C LYS A 95 -8.84 -15.66 -12.34
N ALA A 96 -8.75 -15.65 -13.67
CA ALA A 96 -7.90 -14.74 -14.43
C ALA A 96 -8.02 -13.26 -14.01
N GLY A 97 -9.25 -12.74 -13.83
CA GLY A 97 -9.49 -11.36 -13.38
C GLY A 97 -8.95 -11.07 -11.97
N PRO A 98 -9.39 -11.82 -10.93
CA PRO A 98 -8.81 -11.74 -9.59
C PRO A 98 -7.28 -11.84 -9.53
N VAL A 99 -6.67 -12.74 -10.32
CA VAL A 99 -5.21 -12.89 -10.42
C VAL A 99 -4.57 -11.65 -11.06
N ALA A 100 -5.15 -11.13 -12.15
CA ALA A 100 -4.67 -9.93 -12.83
C ALA A 100 -4.57 -8.72 -11.90
N TRP A 101 -5.50 -8.55 -10.95
CA TRP A 101 -5.39 -7.49 -9.93
C TRP A 101 -4.13 -7.59 -9.07
N GLY A 102 -3.72 -8.80 -8.71
CA GLY A 102 -2.49 -9.05 -7.95
C GLY A 102 -1.24 -8.71 -8.75
N ILE A 103 -1.22 -9.08 -10.04
CA ILE A 103 -0.11 -8.78 -10.95
C ILE A 103 0.02 -7.28 -11.20
N VAL A 104 -1.09 -6.59 -11.47
CA VAL A 104 -1.10 -5.13 -11.62
C VAL A 104 -0.67 -4.45 -10.33
N ALA A 105 -1.14 -4.93 -9.17
CA ALA A 105 -0.67 -4.44 -7.86
C ALA A 105 0.84 -4.62 -7.71
N PHE A 106 1.40 -5.79 -8.06
CA PHE A 106 2.84 -6.03 -8.02
C PHE A 106 3.63 -5.01 -8.87
N TYR A 107 3.18 -4.71 -10.09
CA TYR A 107 3.82 -3.69 -10.92
C TYR A 107 3.74 -2.28 -10.34
N VAL A 108 2.59 -1.89 -9.78
CA VAL A 108 2.47 -0.59 -9.09
C VAL A 108 3.39 -0.56 -7.86
N MET A 109 3.51 -1.66 -7.12
CA MET A 109 4.44 -1.79 -5.99
C MET A 109 5.89 -1.59 -6.44
N LEU A 110 6.34 -2.23 -7.52
CA LEU A 110 7.69 -2.04 -8.06
C LEU A 110 7.94 -0.59 -8.46
N ALA A 111 6.96 0.07 -9.09
CA ALA A 111 7.07 1.48 -9.45
C ALA A 111 7.18 2.39 -8.21
N VAL A 112 6.32 2.18 -7.21
CA VAL A 112 6.31 2.97 -5.97
C VAL A 112 7.60 2.77 -5.17
N GLU A 113 8.02 1.53 -4.96
CA GLU A 113 9.22 1.21 -4.17
C GLU A 113 10.48 1.61 -4.92
N GLY A 114 10.61 1.24 -6.19
CA GLY A 114 11.78 1.55 -7.01
C GLY A 114 12.01 3.06 -7.12
N THR A 115 10.96 3.85 -7.35
CA THR A 115 11.09 5.32 -7.34
C THR A 115 11.38 5.89 -5.96
N SER A 116 10.93 5.24 -4.88
CA SER A 116 11.20 5.69 -3.51
C SER A 116 12.64 5.42 -3.08
N LEU A 117 13.23 4.29 -3.49
CA LEU A 117 14.65 4.00 -3.33
C LEU A 117 15.53 4.96 -4.13
N LEU A 118 15.11 5.29 -5.36
CA LEU A 118 15.81 6.22 -6.25
C LEU A 118 15.46 7.69 -6.02
N LYS A 119 14.67 8.02 -4.98
CA LYS A 119 14.12 9.36 -4.75
C LYS A 119 15.17 10.48 -4.80
N ALA A 120 16.40 10.22 -4.33
CA ALA A 120 17.48 11.21 -4.34
C ALA A 120 17.88 11.67 -5.75
N HIS A 121 17.60 10.86 -6.77
CA HIS A 121 17.94 11.11 -8.17
C HIS A 121 16.75 11.56 -9.02
N LEU A 122 15.56 11.71 -8.42
CA LEU A 122 14.33 11.98 -9.14
C LEU A 122 13.77 13.38 -8.82
N PRO A 123 13.14 14.06 -9.80
CA PRO A 123 12.40 15.28 -9.52
C PRO A 123 11.32 15.02 -8.47
N LYS A 124 11.26 15.86 -7.43
CA LYS A 124 10.33 15.70 -6.30
C LYS A 124 8.87 15.55 -6.74
N ARG A 125 8.45 16.26 -7.79
CA ARG A 125 7.08 16.19 -8.34
C ARG A 125 6.79 14.83 -8.95
N PHE A 126 7.74 14.28 -9.72
CA PHE A 126 7.61 12.97 -10.34
C PHE A 126 7.53 11.87 -9.27
N TRP A 127 8.50 11.85 -8.35
CA TRP A 127 8.48 10.89 -7.24
C TRP A 127 7.18 10.97 -6.44
N HIS A 128 6.72 12.17 -6.09
CA HIS A 128 5.48 12.32 -5.33
C HIS A 128 4.24 11.85 -6.13
N GLY A 129 4.21 12.08 -7.44
CA GLY A 129 3.16 11.59 -8.32
C GLY A 129 3.10 10.06 -8.35
N VAL A 130 4.23 9.40 -8.55
CA VAL A 130 4.32 7.93 -8.51
C VAL A 130 4.02 7.39 -7.12
N HIS A 131 4.53 8.01 -6.06
CA HIS A 131 4.28 7.58 -4.69
C HIS A 131 2.79 7.68 -4.31
N LEU A 132 2.02 8.57 -4.93
CA LEU A 132 0.56 8.62 -4.76
C LEU A 132 -0.15 7.40 -5.38
N ALA A 133 0.49 6.66 -6.30
CA ALA A 133 -0.04 5.39 -6.78
C ALA A 133 -0.12 4.32 -5.67
N SER A 134 0.49 4.53 -4.50
CA SER A 134 0.32 3.67 -3.32
C SER A 134 -1.14 3.48 -2.89
N TYR A 135 -2.03 4.45 -3.15
CA TYR A 135 -3.46 4.31 -2.90
C TYR A 135 -4.11 3.31 -3.88
N ALA A 136 -3.73 3.37 -5.16
CA ALA A 136 -4.17 2.42 -6.18
C ALA A 136 -3.61 1.03 -5.91
N LEU A 137 -2.33 0.93 -5.52
CA LEU A 137 -1.70 -0.30 -5.06
C LEU A 137 -2.50 -0.96 -3.93
N TYR A 138 -2.82 -0.21 -2.87
CA TYR A 138 -3.62 -0.71 -1.76
C TYR A 138 -5.01 -1.16 -2.21
N ALA A 139 -5.68 -0.41 -3.10
CA ALA A 139 -6.97 -0.80 -3.64
C ALA A 139 -6.89 -2.10 -4.44
N PHE A 140 -5.95 -2.23 -5.37
CA PHE A 140 -5.77 -3.42 -6.21
C PHE A 140 -5.40 -4.65 -5.38
N ALA A 141 -4.49 -4.50 -4.41
CA ALA A 141 -4.14 -5.57 -3.48
C ALA A 141 -5.34 -6.02 -2.64
N THR A 142 -6.20 -5.08 -2.21
CA THR A 142 -7.43 -5.39 -1.47
C THR A 142 -8.44 -6.13 -2.34
N ILE A 143 -8.63 -5.70 -3.59
CA ILE A 143 -9.50 -6.39 -4.55
C ILE A 143 -8.99 -7.81 -4.78
N HIS A 144 -7.68 -7.98 -5.03
CA HIS A 144 -7.05 -9.28 -5.18
C HIS A 144 -7.28 -10.19 -3.96
N LEU A 145 -6.99 -9.69 -2.75
CA LEU A 145 -7.19 -10.41 -1.48
C LEU A 145 -8.64 -10.91 -1.32
N LEU A 146 -9.63 -10.05 -1.60
CA LEU A 146 -11.04 -10.37 -1.41
C LEU A 146 -11.63 -11.29 -2.49
N THR A 147 -10.97 -11.41 -3.64
CA THR A 147 -11.51 -12.14 -4.81
C THR A 147 -10.78 -13.45 -5.13
N VAL A 148 -9.50 -13.58 -4.81
CA VAL A 148 -8.71 -14.82 -5.06
C VAL A 148 -8.84 -15.82 -3.92
N GLY A 149 -8.58 -15.42 -2.67
CA GLY A 149 -8.37 -16.35 -1.55
C GLY A 149 -9.65 -17.02 -1.04
N THR A 150 -9.55 -18.24 -0.51
CA THR A 150 -10.72 -18.85 0.17
C THR A 150 -10.96 -18.24 1.54
N ASP A 151 -9.97 -17.53 2.09
CA ASP A 151 -10.08 -16.77 3.35
C ASP A 151 -10.97 -15.53 3.24
N ARG A 152 -11.47 -15.19 2.04
CA ARG A 152 -12.35 -14.04 1.80
C ARG A 152 -13.65 -14.03 2.61
N GLN A 153 -14.06 -15.16 3.20
CA GLN A 153 -15.22 -15.27 4.08
C GLN A 153 -14.87 -15.17 5.57
N ASN A 154 -13.57 -15.16 5.92
CA ASN A 154 -13.12 -15.03 7.30
C ASN A 154 -13.56 -13.66 7.87
N PRO A 155 -14.36 -13.61 8.95
CA PRO A 155 -14.83 -12.36 9.53
C PRO A 155 -13.70 -11.44 9.98
N LEU A 156 -12.62 -11.99 10.56
CA LEU A 156 -11.49 -11.20 11.03
C LEU A 156 -10.84 -10.45 9.86
N LEU A 157 -10.56 -11.15 8.76
CA LEU A 157 -10.01 -10.54 7.55
C LEU A 157 -10.91 -9.41 7.02
N ARG A 158 -12.22 -9.66 6.95
CA ARG A 158 -13.19 -8.66 6.46
C ARG A 158 -13.24 -7.42 7.34
N TRP A 159 -13.29 -7.59 8.66
CA TRP A 159 -13.29 -6.47 9.59
C TRP A 159 -11.97 -5.69 9.55
N SER A 160 -10.84 -6.37 9.37
CA SER A 160 -9.55 -5.70 9.13
C SER A 160 -9.55 -4.89 7.84
N VAL A 161 -10.11 -5.42 6.75
CA VAL A 161 -10.25 -4.69 5.48
C VAL A 161 -11.17 -3.47 5.63
N ILE A 162 -12.37 -3.66 6.18
CA ILE A 162 -13.34 -2.57 6.38
C ILE A 162 -12.74 -1.48 7.28
N GLY A 163 -12.13 -1.86 8.40
CA GLY A 163 -11.48 -0.93 9.33
C GLY A 163 -10.36 -0.15 8.67
N SER A 164 -9.45 -0.83 7.97
CA SER A 164 -8.33 -0.16 7.28
C SER A 164 -8.80 0.78 6.17
N ILE A 165 -9.79 0.38 5.35
CA ILE A 165 -10.41 1.28 4.35
C ILE A 165 -11.00 2.52 5.04
N GLY A 166 -11.77 2.33 6.12
CA GLY A 166 -12.39 3.43 6.85
C GLY A 166 -11.35 4.44 7.35
N VAL A 167 -10.24 3.95 7.91
CA VAL A 167 -9.15 4.80 8.40
C VAL A 167 -8.42 5.50 7.24
N VAL A 168 -8.14 4.81 6.13
CA VAL A 168 -7.53 5.40 4.93
C VAL A 168 -8.42 6.52 4.38
N VAL A 169 -9.72 6.25 4.20
CA VAL A 169 -10.68 7.24 3.70
C VAL A 169 -10.77 8.44 4.63
N PHE A 170 -10.90 8.20 5.94
CA PHE A 170 -10.96 9.26 6.95
C PHE A 170 -9.73 10.17 6.90
N PHE A 171 -8.51 9.62 6.95
CA PHE A 171 -7.30 10.44 6.93
C PHE A 171 -7.05 11.11 5.57
N THR A 172 -7.49 10.49 4.47
CA THR A 172 -7.42 11.10 3.13
C THR A 172 -8.36 12.29 3.03
N ALA A 173 -9.60 12.16 3.52
CA ALA A 173 -10.55 13.26 3.60
C ALA A 173 -10.06 14.38 4.53
N TYR A 174 -9.53 14.03 5.71
CA TYR A 174 -8.90 14.97 6.63
C TYR A 174 -7.75 15.73 5.97
N ARG A 175 -6.89 15.04 5.21
CA ARG A 175 -5.81 15.68 4.44
C ARG A 175 -6.32 16.64 3.37
N ALA A 176 -7.39 16.27 2.67
CA ALA A 176 -7.94 17.07 1.58
C ALA A 176 -8.65 18.35 2.06
N ILE A 177 -9.33 18.27 3.20
CA ILE A 177 -10.24 19.31 3.75
C ILE A 177 -9.61 20.07 4.93
N GLY A 178 -8.57 19.52 5.56
CA GLY A 178 -8.01 20.00 6.82
C GLY A 178 -7.45 21.44 6.83
N PRO A 179 -7.17 21.97 8.03
CA PRO A 179 -7.01 23.41 8.30
C PRO A 179 -5.90 24.15 7.52
N GLY A 180 -4.96 23.42 6.90
CA GLY A 180 -3.90 24.01 6.09
C GLY A 180 -4.36 24.67 4.78
N ARG A 181 -5.49 24.24 4.20
CA ARG A 181 -6.09 24.87 3.00
C ARG A 181 -7.05 26.00 3.34
N ALA A 182 -7.82 25.87 4.42
CA ALA A 182 -8.72 26.93 4.88
C ALA A 182 -7.96 28.18 5.37
N ALA A 183 -6.81 27.98 6.01
CA ALA A 183 -5.95 29.09 6.46
C ALA A 183 -5.26 29.82 5.29
N SER A 184 -4.80 29.12 4.26
CA SER A 184 -4.16 29.74 3.10
C SER A 184 -5.14 30.53 2.22
N ILE A 185 -6.38 30.06 2.07
CA ILE A 185 -7.46 30.79 1.39
C ILE A 185 -7.83 32.06 2.18
N ARG A 186 -7.90 31.99 3.52
CA ARG A 186 -8.18 33.17 4.37
C ARG A 186 -7.09 34.24 4.29
N VAL A 187 -5.82 33.86 4.17
CA VAL A 187 -4.70 34.80 4.05
C VAL A 187 -4.68 35.47 2.68
N ALA A 188 -4.98 34.72 1.60
CA ALA A 188 -5.06 35.28 0.25
C ALA A 188 -6.25 36.25 0.05
N GLY A 189 -7.31 36.11 0.83
CA GLY A 189 -8.51 36.97 0.76
C GLY A 189 -8.45 38.25 1.61
N LYS A 190 -7.39 38.50 2.39
CA LYS A 190 -7.29 39.69 3.24
C LYS A 190 -6.75 40.86 2.40
N PRO A 191 -7.51 41.94 2.16
CA PRO A 191 -7.01 43.10 1.43
C PRO A 191 -5.81 43.69 2.18
N SER A 192 -4.74 43.99 1.45
CA SER A 192 -3.62 44.79 1.95
C SER A 192 -4.15 46.17 2.32
N VAL A 193 -4.41 46.39 3.61
CA VAL A 193 -4.62 47.74 4.14
C VAL A 193 -3.26 48.43 4.06
N LYS A 194 -3.05 49.22 3.00
CA LYS A 194 -1.95 50.19 2.97
C LYS A 194 -2.23 51.21 4.06
N SER A 195 -1.51 51.12 5.17
CA SER A 195 -1.46 52.17 6.17
C SER A 195 -0.93 53.44 5.50
N GLY A 196 -1.79 54.43 5.31
CA GLY A 196 -1.37 55.76 4.86
C GLY A 196 -0.45 56.38 5.91
N GLU A 197 0.73 56.80 5.48
CA GLU A 197 1.62 57.66 6.27
C GLU A 197 0.89 58.97 6.60
N PRO A 198 0.97 59.47 7.85
CA PRO A 198 0.60 60.84 8.13
C PRO A 198 1.64 61.79 7.50
N LYS A 199 1.18 62.68 6.62
CA LYS A 199 1.99 63.80 6.13
C LYS A 199 2.18 64.84 7.25
N PRO A 200 3.35 65.51 7.30
CA PRO A 200 3.69 66.50 8.31
C PRO A 200 2.83 67.77 8.23
#